data_AF-A0A3C1VH06-F1
#
_entry.id   AF-A0A3C1VH06-F1
#
_cell.length_a   1.000
_cell.length_b   1.000
_cell.length_c   1.000
_cell.angle_alpha   90.00
_cell.angle_beta   90.00
_cell.angle_gamma   90.00
#
_symmetry.space_group_name_H-M   'P 1'
#
loop_
_entity.id
_entity.type
_entity.pdbx_description
1 polymer ?
#
loop_
_entity_poly.entity_id
_entity_poly.type
_entity_poly.pdbx_seq_one_letter_code
_entity_poly.pdbx_strand_id
1 'polypeptide(L)'
;MGLTVHFKLAAPAGVTEAKAKQLVESMRRVALRFYCEGLVDHVRPVISDAKTLRQFARDWLILPVPGGENTSTGVEVWPTEGFLFCVDVGEDCEPLWLGLCQYPLSVCFQGRELRTKKGAGWRLAGFSKTQYASLHAWKHFQRCHCAVVNLLAACRTPELRVKISDEGDYWPRRSVTKLRQNLDQMNGLVAAAAGAVKDCCDAPDGENGVQSPIFAHRQFERLEAEGEMRVAPALKKLREVIRKL
;
A
#
# COMPACT_ATOMS: atom_id res chain seq x y z
N MET A 1 2.37 0.23 10.28
CA MET A 1 1.68 1.09 9.30
C MET A 1 2.70 2.11 8.82
N GLY A 2 2.76 2.38 7.51
CA GLY A 2 3.71 3.34 6.96
C GLY A 2 3.07 4.11 5.82
N LEU A 3 3.62 5.25 5.42
CA LEU A 3 2.97 6.20 4.51
C LEU A 3 2.69 5.55 3.14
N THR A 4 1.40 5.32 2.87
CA THR A 4 0.88 4.58 1.71
C THR A 4 -0.04 5.40 0.82
N VAL A 5 -0.03 5.06 -0.48
CA VAL A 5 -1.05 5.49 -1.42
C VAL A 5 -1.97 4.31 -1.70
N HIS A 6 -3.22 4.40 -1.26
CA HIS A 6 -4.27 3.42 -1.53
C HIS A 6 -5.09 3.83 -2.74
N PHE A 7 -5.56 2.85 -3.51
CA PHE A 7 -6.40 3.11 -4.67
C PHE A 7 -7.49 2.06 -4.88
N LYS A 8 -8.51 2.46 -5.65
CA LYS A 8 -9.52 1.55 -6.20
C LYS A 8 -9.74 1.90 -7.67
N LEU A 9 -9.53 0.91 -8.54
CA LEU A 9 -9.82 0.92 -9.97
C LEU A 9 -11.15 0.21 -10.19
N ALA A 10 -12.00 0.76 -11.05
CA ALA A 10 -13.22 0.08 -11.47
C ALA A 10 -13.63 0.50 -12.88
N ALA A 11 -13.97 -0.47 -13.71
CA ALA A 11 -14.62 -0.24 -14.99
C ALA A 11 -16.16 -0.17 -14.82
N PRO A 12 -16.90 0.39 -15.79
CA PRO A 12 -18.34 0.31 -15.85
C PRO A 12 -18.89 -1.12 -15.79
N ALA A 13 -20.16 -1.27 -15.43
CA ALA A 13 -20.85 -2.55 -15.50
C ALA A 13 -20.98 -3.01 -16.97
N GLY A 14 -20.97 -4.33 -17.21
CA GLY A 14 -21.11 -4.90 -18.56
C GLY A 14 -19.86 -4.82 -19.44
N VAL A 15 -18.73 -4.35 -18.91
CA VAL A 15 -17.43 -4.37 -19.62
C VAL A 15 -17.00 -5.82 -19.88
N THR A 16 -16.73 -6.14 -21.14
CA THR A 16 -16.24 -7.45 -21.57
C THR A 16 -14.78 -7.66 -21.17
N GLU A 17 -14.33 -8.91 -21.15
CA GLU A 17 -12.91 -9.25 -20.92
C GLU A 17 -11.96 -8.53 -21.88
N ALA A 18 -12.27 -8.55 -23.18
CA ALA A 18 -11.46 -7.88 -24.20
C ALA A 18 -11.34 -6.36 -23.92
N LYS A 19 -12.43 -5.71 -23.52
CA LYS A 19 -12.41 -4.28 -23.18
C LYS A 19 -11.67 -4.03 -21.86
N ALA A 20 -11.80 -4.91 -20.87
CA ALA A 20 -11.02 -4.82 -19.63
C ALA A 20 -9.51 -4.91 -19.91
N LYS A 21 -9.09 -5.84 -20.76
CA LYS A 21 -7.69 -5.95 -21.22
C LYS A 21 -7.23 -4.66 -21.90
N GLN A 22 -8.04 -4.10 -22.80
CA GLN A 22 -7.72 -2.82 -23.47
C GLN A 22 -7.58 -1.65 -22.49
N LEU A 23 -8.39 -1.60 -21.44
CA LEU A 23 -8.26 -0.59 -20.37
C LEU A 23 -6.96 -0.78 -19.60
N VAL A 24 -6.57 -2.02 -19.26
CA VAL A 24 -5.31 -2.30 -18.58
C VAL A 24 -4.09 -1.97 -19.44
N GLU A 25 -4.12 -2.29 -20.73
CA GLU A 25 -3.08 -1.88 -21.67
C GLU A 25 -3.01 -0.36 -21.83
N SER A 26 -4.15 0.34 -21.76
CA SER A 26 -4.17 1.81 -21.77
C SER A 26 -3.52 2.39 -20.51
N MET A 27 -3.79 1.82 -19.33
CA MET A 27 -3.08 2.19 -18.10
C MET A 27 -1.57 1.92 -18.22
N ARG A 28 -1.19 0.78 -18.78
CA ARG A 28 0.23 0.44 -18.98
C ARG A 28 0.92 1.43 -19.92
N ARG A 29 0.25 1.89 -20.99
CA ARG A 29 0.78 2.95 -21.86
C ARG A 29 1.01 4.27 -21.12
N VAL A 30 0.16 4.62 -20.16
CA VAL A 30 0.38 5.78 -19.28
C VAL A 30 1.64 5.57 -18.43
N ALA A 31 1.78 4.39 -17.82
CA ALA A 31 2.96 4.05 -17.03
C ALA A 31 4.25 4.05 -17.86
N LEU A 32 4.21 3.57 -19.10
CA LEU A 32 5.36 3.61 -20.02
C LEU A 32 5.81 5.04 -20.32
N ARG A 33 4.90 6.01 -20.41
CA ARG A 33 5.30 7.43 -20.54
C ARG A 33 6.04 7.91 -19.30
N PHE A 34 5.57 7.56 -18.11
CA PHE A 34 6.25 7.88 -16.85
C PHE A 34 7.65 7.26 -16.80
N TYR A 35 7.82 6.04 -17.33
CA TYR A 35 9.11 5.40 -17.46
C TYR A 35 10.03 6.17 -18.42
N CYS A 36 9.55 6.53 -19.62
CA CYS A 36 10.30 7.36 -20.57
C CYS A 36 10.72 8.73 -19.99
N GLU A 37 9.91 9.28 -19.08
CA GLU A 37 10.18 10.55 -18.39
C GLU A 37 11.08 10.38 -17.14
N GLY A 38 11.51 9.17 -16.81
CA GLY A 38 12.34 8.87 -15.63
C GLY A 38 11.61 9.01 -14.28
N LEU A 39 10.28 9.04 -14.30
CA LEU A 39 9.44 9.18 -13.10
C LEU A 39 9.24 7.86 -12.35
N VAL A 40 9.40 6.72 -13.04
CA VAL A 40 9.38 5.37 -12.46
C VAL A 40 10.52 4.54 -13.04
N ASP A 41 10.97 3.53 -12.30
CA ASP A 41 12.18 2.79 -12.65
C ASP A 41 11.93 1.67 -13.67
N HIS A 42 10.77 1.00 -13.63
CA HIS A 42 10.43 -0.03 -14.62
C HIS A 42 8.92 -0.27 -14.75
N VAL A 43 8.47 -0.70 -15.94
CA VAL A 43 7.07 -1.08 -16.21
C VAL A 43 7.01 -2.47 -16.84
N ARG A 44 6.44 -3.44 -16.12
CA ARG A 44 6.38 -4.83 -16.56
C ARG A 44 5.28 -5.05 -17.62
N PRO A 45 5.36 -6.13 -18.42
CA PRO A 45 4.28 -6.55 -19.31
C PRO A 45 2.97 -6.83 -18.55
N VAL A 46 1.85 -6.77 -19.27
CA VAL A 46 0.56 -7.25 -18.74
C VAL A 46 0.58 -8.77 -18.63
N ILE A 47 0.04 -9.28 -17.54
CA ILE A 47 -0.07 -10.69 -17.20
C ILE A 47 -1.50 -11.02 -16.79
N SER A 48 -1.87 -12.29 -16.95
CA SER A 48 -3.21 -12.81 -16.60
C SER A 48 -3.15 -14.21 -15.98
N ASP A 49 -1.98 -14.65 -15.52
CA ASP A 49 -1.82 -15.99 -14.95
C ASP A 49 -2.41 -16.06 -13.53
N ALA A 50 -3.01 -17.21 -13.20
CA ALA A 50 -3.72 -17.39 -11.94
C ALA A 50 -2.83 -17.23 -10.70
N LYS A 51 -1.55 -17.59 -10.79
CA LYS A 51 -0.61 -17.51 -9.64
C LYS A 51 -0.39 -16.06 -9.26
N THR A 52 -0.07 -15.21 -10.23
CA THR A 52 0.20 -13.80 -9.98
C THR A 52 -1.07 -13.04 -9.59
N LEU A 53 -2.21 -13.36 -10.21
CA LEU A 53 -3.51 -12.79 -9.81
C LEU A 53 -3.83 -13.09 -8.34
N ARG A 54 -3.65 -14.34 -7.89
CA ARG A 54 -3.87 -14.70 -6.49
C ARG A 54 -2.91 -13.97 -5.56
N GLN A 55 -1.65 -13.82 -5.94
CA GLN A 55 -0.65 -13.18 -5.09
C GLN A 55 -0.89 -11.68 -4.90
N PHE A 56 -1.27 -10.95 -5.96
CA PHE A 56 -1.26 -9.48 -5.95
C PHE A 56 -2.63 -8.81 -6.13
N ALA A 57 -3.68 -9.55 -6.45
CA ALA A 57 -5.05 -9.02 -6.60
C ALA A 57 -6.06 -9.62 -5.63
N ARG A 58 -5.59 -10.23 -4.52
CA ARG A 58 -6.46 -10.70 -3.45
C ARG A 58 -7.21 -9.53 -2.80
N ASP A 59 -8.52 -9.68 -2.69
CA ASP A 59 -9.39 -8.75 -1.97
C ASP A 59 -9.81 -9.36 -0.63
N TRP A 60 -10.37 -8.54 0.25
CA TRP A 60 -10.73 -8.94 1.60
C TRP A 60 -12.15 -8.52 1.95
N LEU A 61 -12.94 -9.44 2.49
CA LEU A 61 -14.16 -9.12 3.22
C LEU A 61 -13.83 -9.00 4.69
N ILE A 62 -14.07 -7.82 5.24
CA ILE A 62 -13.92 -7.57 6.68
C ILE A 62 -15.27 -7.83 7.34
N LEU A 63 -15.28 -8.76 8.30
CA LEU A 63 -16.45 -9.20 9.04
C LEU A 63 -16.27 -8.90 10.53
N PRO A 64 -17.31 -8.46 11.25
CA PRO A 64 -17.22 -8.35 12.70
C PRO A 64 -17.07 -9.73 13.35
N VAL A 65 -16.29 -9.82 14.42
CA VAL A 65 -16.19 -11.03 15.23
C VAL A 65 -17.31 -11.03 16.27
N PRO A 66 -18.20 -12.05 16.31
CA PRO A 66 -19.26 -12.12 17.29
C PRO A 66 -18.72 -12.05 18.73
N GLY A 67 -19.26 -11.16 19.55
CA GLY A 67 -18.84 -10.95 20.94
C GLY A 67 -17.54 -10.16 21.13
N GLY A 68 -16.85 -9.77 20.05
CA GLY A 68 -15.68 -8.91 20.11
C GLY A 68 -16.01 -7.45 19.80
N GLU A 69 -15.99 -6.58 20.80
CA GLU A 69 -16.11 -5.13 20.57
C GLU A 69 -14.97 -4.65 19.66
N ASN A 70 -15.30 -3.86 18.63
CA ASN A 70 -14.35 -3.33 17.64
C ASN A 70 -13.40 -4.37 17.03
N THR A 71 -13.80 -5.65 17.04
CA THR A 71 -12.97 -6.76 16.57
C THR A 71 -13.51 -7.24 15.23
N SER A 72 -12.62 -7.43 14.26
CA SER A 72 -12.98 -7.92 12.94
C SER A 72 -12.02 -9.00 12.44
N THR A 73 -12.52 -9.85 11.54
CA THR A 73 -11.77 -10.88 10.85
C THR A 73 -11.85 -10.66 9.33
N GLY A 74 -10.85 -11.14 8.62
CA GLY A 74 -10.75 -11.04 7.16
C GLY A 74 -11.03 -12.36 6.48
N VAL A 75 -11.90 -12.34 5.46
CA VAL A 75 -12.09 -13.47 4.53
C VAL A 75 -11.46 -13.10 3.19
N GLU A 76 -10.57 -13.97 2.72
CA GLU A 76 -9.87 -13.80 1.46
C GLU A 76 -10.82 -14.04 0.26
N VAL A 77 -10.82 -13.09 -0.67
CA VAL A 77 -11.57 -13.19 -1.92
C VAL A 77 -10.58 -13.19 -3.08
N TRP A 78 -10.43 -14.35 -3.70
CA TRP A 78 -9.55 -14.54 -4.84
C TRP A 78 -10.20 -14.05 -6.13
N PRO A 79 -9.44 -13.42 -7.04
CA PRO A 79 -9.96 -13.10 -8.36
C PRO A 79 -10.23 -14.37 -9.17
N THR A 80 -11.29 -14.36 -9.98
CA THR A 80 -11.59 -15.45 -10.93
C THR A 80 -10.79 -15.30 -12.22
N GLU A 81 -10.62 -14.06 -12.67
CA GLU A 81 -9.86 -13.68 -13.86
C GLU A 81 -9.39 -12.22 -13.73
N GLY A 82 -8.41 -11.82 -14.53
CA GLY A 82 -7.84 -10.49 -14.43
C GLY A 82 -6.67 -10.22 -15.36
N PHE A 83 -6.37 -8.94 -15.50
CA PHE A 83 -5.17 -8.45 -16.17
C PHE A 83 -4.45 -7.51 -15.21
N LEU A 84 -3.18 -7.78 -14.93
CA LEU A 84 -2.33 -6.97 -14.06
C LEU A 84 -1.03 -6.59 -14.76
N PHE A 85 -0.41 -5.50 -14.32
CA PHE A 85 1.00 -5.23 -14.56
C PHE A 85 1.61 -4.57 -13.32
N CYS A 86 2.93 -4.72 -13.18
CA CYS A 86 3.68 -4.12 -12.08
C CYS A 86 4.45 -2.90 -12.57
N VAL A 87 4.44 -1.85 -11.77
CA VAL A 87 5.32 -0.69 -11.91
C VAL A 87 6.29 -0.70 -10.74
N ASP A 88 7.58 -0.83 -11.05
CA ASP A 88 8.64 -0.66 -10.08
C ASP A 88 8.90 0.84 -9.99
N VAL A 89 8.49 1.45 -8.87
CA VAL A 89 8.40 2.92 -8.73
C VAL A 89 9.77 3.54 -8.48
N GLY A 90 10.54 2.91 -7.59
CA GLY A 90 11.75 3.47 -7.01
C GLY A 90 12.33 2.52 -5.97
N GLU A 91 13.64 2.61 -5.72
CA GLU A 91 14.28 1.95 -4.59
C GLU A 91 13.54 2.25 -3.27
N ASP A 92 13.37 1.22 -2.44
CA ASP A 92 12.64 1.22 -1.17
C ASP A 92 11.15 1.66 -1.26
N CYS A 93 10.54 1.52 -2.44
CA CYS A 93 9.08 1.53 -2.61
C CYS A 93 8.53 0.10 -2.73
N GLU A 94 7.33 -0.12 -2.21
CA GLU A 94 6.57 -1.31 -2.58
C GLU A 94 6.14 -1.22 -4.05
N PRO A 95 6.19 -2.35 -4.80
CA PRO A 95 5.78 -2.38 -6.20
C PRO A 95 4.31 -1.96 -6.36
N LEU A 96 4.03 -1.15 -7.38
CA LEU A 96 2.67 -0.70 -7.69
C LEU A 96 2.01 -1.66 -8.68
N TRP A 97 1.15 -2.53 -8.17
CA TRP A 97 0.36 -3.44 -9.00
C TRP A 97 -0.93 -2.78 -9.48
N LEU A 98 -1.12 -2.68 -10.79
CA LEU A 98 -2.28 -2.05 -11.41
C LEU A 98 -2.97 -3.03 -12.35
N GLY A 99 -4.28 -2.84 -12.52
CA GLY A 99 -5.05 -3.68 -13.41
C GLY A 99 -6.53 -3.75 -13.07
N LEU A 100 -7.18 -4.78 -13.59
CA LEU A 100 -8.60 -5.03 -13.42
C LEU A 100 -8.83 -6.53 -13.29
N CYS A 101 -9.60 -6.92 -12.26
CA CYS A 101 -9.95 -8.30 -11.98
C CYS A 101 -11.47 -8.45 -11.81
N GLN A 102 -11.96 -9.65 -12.07
CA GLN A 102 -13.29 -10.08 -11.62
C GLN A 102 -13.13 -10.93 -10.36
N TYR A 103 -14.17 -10.88 -9.51
CA TYR A 103 -14.23 -11.58 -8.24
C TYR A 103 -15.53 -12.36 -8.16
N PRO A 104 -15.56 -13.49 -7.44
CA PRO A 104 -16.78 -14.27 -7.31
C PRO A 104 -17.86 -13.45 -6.58
N LEU A 105 -19.13 -13.70 -6.91
CA LEU A 105 -20.27 -13.03 -6.27
C LEU A 105 -20.45 -13.45 -4.80
N SER A 106 -19.95 -14.64 -4.46
CA SER A 106 -19.95 -15.18 -3.12
C SER A 106 -18.69 -16.01 -2.83
N VAL A 107 -18.37 -16.15 -1.54
CA VAL A 107 -17.31 -17.03 -1.04
C VAL A 107 -17.87 -17.88 0.11
N CYS A 108 -17.38 -19.11 0.23
CA CYS A 108 -17.70 -19.96 1.38
C CYS A 108 -16.73 -19.69 2.52
N PHE A 109 -17.25 -19.36 3.70
CA PHE A 109 -16.46 -19.15 4.91
C PHE A 109 -17.16 -19.81 6.09
N GLN A 110 -16.46 -20.73 6.77
CA GLN A 110 -17.01 -21.49 7.90
C GLN A 110 -18.37 -22.15 7.61
N GLY A 111 -18.52 -22.74 6.43
CA GLY A 111 -19.75 -23.41 6.00
C GLY A 111 -20.90 -22.47 5.61
N ARG A 112 -20.68 -21.16 5.56
CA ARG A 112 -21.67 -20.15 5.16
C ARG A 112 -21.28 -19.48 3.85
N GLU A 113 -22.27 -19.24 3.00
CA GLU A 113 -22.10 -18.44 1.79
C GLU A 113 -22.17 -16.95 2.13
N LEU A 114 -21.11 -16.20 1.81
CA LEU A 114 -21.01 -14.76 2.04
C LEU A 114 -21.00 -14.02 0.72
N ARG A 115 -21.87 -13.02 0.56
CA ARG A 115 -21.88 -12.13 -0.60
C ARG A 115 -20.69 -11.18 -0.57
N THR A 116 -19.89 -11.15 -1.64
CA THR A 116 -18.70 -10.28 -1.70
C THR A 116 -19.05 -8.80 -1.91
N LYS A 117 -20.29 -8.50 -2.33
CA LYS A 117 -20.72 -7.17 -2.82
C LYS A 117 -19.85 -6.64 -3.96
N LYS A 118 -19.08 -7.52 -4.64
CA LYS A 118 -18.18 -7.15 -5.74
C LYS A 118 -18.83 -7.20 -7.12
N GLY A 119 -20.08 -7.66 -7.26
CA GLY A 119 -20.82 -7.64 -8.54
C GLY A 119 -20.07 -8.30 -9.72
N ALA A 120 -20.68 -8.31 -10.91
CA ALA A 120 -20.04 -8.85 -12.12
C ALA A 120 -19.07 -7.85 -12.81
N GLY A 121 -18.48 -6.92 -12.04
CA GLY A 121 -17.75 -5.78 -12.58
C GLY A 121 -16.25 -5.83 -12.32
N TRP A 122 -15.46 -5.43 -13.32
CA TRP A 122 -14.00 -5.36 -13.27
C TRP A 122 -13.50 -4.29 -12.28
N ARG A 123 -12.65 -4.69 -11.36
CA ARG A 123 -12.10 -3.81 -10.32
C ARG A 123 -10.76 -4.30 -9.80
N LEU A 124 -10.03 -3.41 -9.15
CA LEU A 124 -8.86 -3.75 -8.35
C LEU A 124 -8.78 -2.75 -7.20
N ALA A 125 -8.43 -3.21 -6.01
CA ALA A 125 -8.02 -2.35 -4.92
C ALA A 125 -6.60 -2.74 -4.51
N GLY A 126 -5.79 -1.75 -4.17
CA GLY A 126 -4.41 -1.99 -3.79
C GLY A 126 -3.82 -0.77 -3.11
N PHE A 127 -2.53 -0.88 -2.80
CA PHE A 127 -1.74 0.21 -2.27
C PHE A 127 -0.29 0.07 -2.71
N SER A 128 0.48 1.14 -2.55
CA SER A 128 1.94 1.11 -2.61
C SER A 128 2.47 1.97 -1.45
N LYS A 129 3.24 1.36 -0.55
CA LYS A 129 4.01 2.09 0.46
C LYS A 129 5.24 2.72 -0.19
N THR A 130 5.42 4.00 0.06
CA THR A 130 6.53 4.80 -0.50
C THR A 130 7.42 5.41 0.58
N GLN A 131 7.06 5.25 1.87
CA GLN A 131 7.77 5.84 3.00
C GLN A 131 9.29 5.63 2.96
N TYR A 132 9.75 4.40 2.69
CA TYR A 132 11.17 4.08 2.78
C TYR A 132 12.02 4.60 1.62
N ALA A 133 11.42 5.10 0.54
CA ALA A 133 12.16 5.90 -0.43
C ALA A 133 12.82 7.14 0.21
N SER A 134 12.38 7.57 1.39
CA SER A 134 13.05 8.65 2.14
C SER A 134 14.46 8.30 2.63
N LEU A 135 14.82 7.01 2.68
CA LEU A 135 16.18 6.54 2.97
C LEU A 135 17.21 7.09 1.97
N HIS A 136 16.77 7.37 0.73
CA HIS A 136 17.61 7.92 -0.34
C HIS A 136 17.51 9.45 -0.50
N ALA A 137 17.01 10.14 0.52
CA ALA A 137 16.73 11.57 0.59
C ALA A 137 15.36 12.02 0.06
N TRP A 138 14.98 13.23 0.50
CA TRP A 138 13.69 13.86 0.21
C TRP A 138 13.31 13.87 -1.27
N LYS A 139 14.27 14.20 -2.16
CA LYS A 139 14.00 14.28 -3.60
C LYS A 139 13.60 12.93 -4.20
N HIS A 140 14.21 11.83 -3.75
CA HIS A 140 13.85 10.49 -4.20
C HIS A 140 12.46 10.11 -3.72
N PHE A 141 12.19 10.27 -2.42
CA PHE A 141 10.84 10.06 -1.88
C PHE A 141 9.77 10.87 -2.61
N GLN A 142 10.00 12.17 -2.80
CA GLN A 142 9.05 13.05 -3.48
C GLN A 142 8.79 12.57 -4.91
N ARG A 143 9.84 12.19 -5.66
CA ARG A 143 9.69 11.61 -7.01
C ARG A 143 8.79 10.38 -6.96
N CYS A 144 9.14 9.39 -6.15
CA CYS A 144 8.44 8.10 -6.09
C CYS A 144 6.98 8.27 -5.66
N HIS A 145 6.74 8.99 -4.58
CA HIS A 145 5.39 9.21 -4.05
C HIS A 145 4.52 9.99 -5.04
N CYS A 146 5.03 11.10 -5.57
CA CYS A 146 4.29 11.88 -6.56
C CYS A 146 4.05 11.08 -7.84
N ALA A 147 4.99 10.24 -8.29
CA ALA A 147 4.84 9.39 -9.47
C ALA A 147 3.67 8.41 -9.31
N VAL A 148 3.54 7.72 -8.17
CA VAL A 148 2.41 6.82 -7.89
C VAL A 148 1.08 7.56 -7.99
N VAL A 149 0.95 8.69 -7.30
CA VAL A 149 -0.30 9.47 -7.30
C VAL A 149 -0.60 10.05 -8.69
N ASN A 150 0.40 10.58 -9.37
CA ASN A 150 0.25 11.18 -10.70
C ASN A 150 -0.12 10.14 -11.76
N LEU A 151 0.49 8.96 -11.70
CA LEU A 151 0.18 7.85 -12.60
C LEU A 151 -1.27 7.40 -12.40
N LEU A 152 -1.70 7.18 -11.15
CA LEU A 152 -3.09 6.84 -10.83
C LEU A 152 -4.08 7.92 -11.31
N ALA A 153 -3.76 9.20 -11.11
CA ALA A 153 -4.59 10.30 -11.57
C ALA A 153 -4.66 10.36 -13.11
N ALA A 154 -3.54 10.13 -13.81
CA ALA A 154 -3.46 10.13 -15.27
C ALA A 154 -4.18 8.93 -15.93
N CYS A 155 -4.39 7.83 -15.19
CA CYS A 155 -5.19 6.70 -15.66
C CYS A 155 -6.71 6.98 -15.65
N ARG A 156 -7.18 8.08 -15.05
CA ARG A 156 -8.62 8.40 -15.02
C ARG A 156 -9.14 8.68 -16.43
N THR A 157 -10.19 7.96 -16.81
CA THR A 157 -10.94 8.19 -18.05
C THR A 157 -12.44 8.02 -17.77
N PRO A 158 -13.34 8.41 -18.69
CA PRO A 158 -14.76 8.11 -18.57
C PRO A 158 -15.06 6.61 -18.40
N GLU A 159 -14.20 5.75 -18.93
CA GLU A 159 -14.33 4.28 -18.89
C GLU A 159 -13.55 3.63 -17.74
N LEU A 160 -12.80 4.41 -16.94
CA LEU A 160 -12.01 3.90 -15.83
C LEU A 160 -12.07 4.85 -14.63
N ARG A 161 -12.81 4.42 -13.61
CA ARG A 161 -12.90 5.14 -12.33
C ARG A 161 -11.70 4.81 -11.46
N VAL A 162 -10.96 5.84 -11.05
CA VAL A 162 -9.83 5.73 -10.12
C VAL A 162 -10.13 6.52 -8.84
N LYS A 163 -10.26 5.84 -7.71
CA LYS A 163 -10.26 6.46 -6.38
C LYS A 163 -8.87 6.39 -5.78
N ILE A 164 -8.39 7.47 -5.19
CA ILE A 164 -7.07 7.58 -4.56
C ILE A 164 -7.30 8.07 -3.12
N SER A 165 -6.66 7.40 -2.17
CA SER A 165 -6.57 7.81 -0.76
C SER A 165 -5.10 7.81 -0.40
N ASP A 166 -4.58 8.97 -0.04
CA ASP A 166 -3.15 9.21 0.11
C ASP A 166 -2.85 9.67 1.54
N GLU A 167 -2.16 8.84 2.32
CA GLU A 167 -1.78 9.17 3.70
C GLU A 167 -0.77 10.33 3.78
N GLY A 168 -0.08 10.64 2.68
CA GLY A 168 0.81 11.78 2.58
C GLY A 168 0.08 13.13 2.44
N ASP A 169 -1.24 13.16 2.22
CA ASP A 169 -1.98 14.40 1.93
C ASP A 169 -1.38 15.21 0.75
N TYR A 170 -0.60 14.57 -0.11
CA TYR A 170 -0.22 15.16 -1.39
C TYR A 170 -1.46 15.26 -2.26
N TRP A 171 -2.22 14.18 -2.42
CA TRP A 171 -3.52 14.17 -3.09
C TRP A 171 -4.66 14.62 -2.15
N PRO A 172 -5.67 15.39 -2.61
CA PRO A 172 -5.90 15.88 -3.97
C PRO A 172 -5.27 17.24 -4.30
N ARG A 173 -4.77 17.97 -3.29
CA ARG A 173 -4.34 19.38 -3.43
C ARG A 173 -2.94 19.57 -4.02
N ARG A 174 -2.20 18.48 -4.23
CA ARG A 174 -0.79 18.45 -4.63
C ARG A 174 0.15 19.17 -3.64
N SER A 175 -0.15 19.09 -2.34
CA SER A 175 0.60 19.81 -1.31
C SER A 175 1.89 19.08 -0.92
N VAL A 176 3.00 19.53 -1.51
CA VAL A 176 4.35 19.03 -1.17
C VAL A 176 4.71 19.31 0.29
N THR A 177 4.22 20.42 0.85
CA THR A 177 4.42 20.77 2.27
C THR A 177 3.74 19.76 3.20
N LYS A 178 2.48 19.38 2.90
CA LYS A 178 1.76 18.37 3.70
C LYS A 178 2.41 16.99 3.57
N LEU A 179 2.81 16.64 2.35
CA LEU A 179 3.56 15.42 2.08
C LEU A 179 4.81 15.30 2.94
N ARG A 180 5.60 16.39 3.04
CA ARG A 180 6.79 16.40 3.87
C ARG A 180 6.47 16.27 5.35
N GLN A 181 5.49 17.03 5.84
CA GLN A 181 5.06 16.97 7.23
C GLN A 181 4.59 15.57 7.63
N ASN A 182 3.75 14.93 6.81
CA ASN A 182 3.22 13.61 7.09
C ASN A 182 4.31 12.53 7.00
N LEU A 183 5.27 12.66 6.07
CA LEU A 183 6.44 11.79 6.04
C LEU A 183 7.25 11.90 7.34
N ASP A 184 7.61 13.12 7.75
CA ASP A 184 8.43 13.35 8.94
C ASP A 184 7.73 12.84 10.20
N GLN A 185 6.41 12.99 10.28
CA GLN A 185 5.59 12.41 11.36
C GLN A 185 5.62 10.88 11.36
N MET A 186 5.41 10.25 10.19
CA MET A 186 5.39 8.79 10.09
C MET A 186 6.76 8.17 10.35
N ASN A 187 7.82 8.78 9.83
CA ASN A 187 9.20 8.35 10.08
C ASN A 187 9.55 8.46 11.57
N GLY A 188 9.17 9.54 12.24
CA GLY A 188 9.37 9.68 13.69
C GLY A 188 8.60 8.63 14.50
N LEU A 189 7.33 8.39 14.15
CA LEU A 189 6.51 7.35 14.81
C LEU A 189 7.14 5.96 14.67
N VAL A 190 7.55 5.59 13.45
CA VAL A 190 8.14 4.28 13.17
C VAL A 190 9.51 4.14 13.82
N ALA A 191 10.34 5.19 13.81
CA ALA A 191 11.65 5.20 14.47
C ALA A 191 11.50 4.98 15.98
N ALA A 192 10.65 5.77 16.64
CA ALA A 192 10.42 5.67 18.07
C ALA A 192 9.83 4.33 18.51
N ALA A 193 8.90 3.77 17.74
CA ALA A 193 8.34 2.45 18.02
C ALA A 193 9.38 1.34 17.81
N ALA A 194 10.14 1.37 16.71
CA ALA A 194 11.16 0.37 16.41
C ALA A 194 12.31 0.41 17.44
N GLY A 195 12.74 1.61 17.82
CA GLY A 195 13.70 1.85 18.90
C GLY A 195 13.24 1.28 20.24
N ALA A 196 12.04 1.64 20.67
CA ALA A 196 11.50 1.15 21.93
C ALA A 196 11.37 -0.38 22.00
N VAL A 197 11.08 -1.04 20.87
CA VAL A 197 11.05 -2.51 20.80
C VAL A 197 12.47 -3.06 20.87
N LYS A 198 13.40 -2.49 20.11
CA LYS A 198 14.82 -2.88 20.12
C LYS A 198 15.41 -2.80 21.53
N ASP A 199 15.21 -1.69 22.24
CA ASP A 199 15.67 -1.49 23.62
C ASP A 199 15.11 -2.52 24.62
N CYS A 200 13.92 -3.07 24.36
CA CYS A 200 13.29 -4.06 25.23
C CYS A 200 13.70 -5.50 24.87
N CYS A 201 14.10 -5.76 23.64
CA CYS A 201 14.34 -7.10 23.10
C CYS A 201 15.81 -7.45 22.91
N ASP A 202 16.72 -6.46 22.88
CA ASP A 202 18.16 -6.73 22.76
C ASP A 202 18.70 -7.36 24.06
N ALA A 203 18.83 -8.69 24.05
CA ALA A 203 19.60 -9.46 25.02
C ALA A 203 21.11 -9.34 24.70
N PRO A 204 22.01 -9.48 25.70
CA PRO A 204 23.46 -9.34 25.51
C PRO A 204 24.10 -10.26 24.46
N ASP A 205 23.42 -11.32 24.02
CA ASP A 205 23.95 -12.35 23.11
C ASP A 205 23.37 -12.33 21.68
N GLY A 206 22.93 -11.17 21.18
CA GLY A 206 23.04 -10.78 19.76
C GLY A 206 22.28 -11.53 18.65
N GLU A 207 21.58 -12.65 18.89
CA GLU A 207 21.07 -13.49 17.77
C GLU A 207 19.63 -13.23 17.29
N ASN A 208 18.84 -12.34 17.92
CA ASN A 208 17.47 -12.03 17.46
C ASN A 208 17.10 -10.54 17.61
N GLY A 209 17.96 -9.64 17.12
CA GLY A 209 17.69 -8.21 17.12
C GLY A 209 16.47 -7.85 16.27
N VAL A 210 15.70 -6.85 16.73
CA VAL A 210 14.56 -6.29 15.99
C VAL A 210 15.03 -5.81 14.62
N GLN A 211 14.34 -6.20 13.54
CA GLN A 211 14.65 -5.74 12.19
C GLN A 211 13.64 -4.68 11.74
N SER A 212 14.14 -3.53 11.29
CA SER A 212 13.31 -2.48 10.71
C SER A 212 14.13 -1.65 9.71
N PRO A 213 13.62 -1.39 8.48
CA PRO A 213 14.31 -0.54 7.51
C PRO A 213 14.58 0.88 8.03
N ILE A 214 13.80 1.36 9.01
CA ILE A 214 13.98 2.70 9.58
C ILE A 214 15.34 2.88 10.27
N PHE A 215 15.97 1.80 10.74
CA PHE A 215 17.30 1.85 11.37
C PHE A 215 18.40 2.31 10.38
N ALA A 216 18.17 2.13 9.07
CA ALA A 216 19.08 2.61 8.04
C ALA A 216 18.89 4.11 7.72
N HIS A 217 17.92 4.80 8.35
CA HIS A 217 17.67 6.21 8.07
C HIS A 217 18.82 7.07 8.60
N ARG A 218 19.40 7.94 7.75
CA ARG A 218 20.54 8.80 8.11
C ARG A 218 20.30 9.71 9.33
N GLN A 219 19.05 10.00 9.61
CA GLN A 219 18.60 10.82 10.74
C GLN A 219 17.86 10.01 11.80
N PHE A 220 18.12 8.70 11.90
CA PHE A 220 17.40 7.78 12.79
C PHE A 220 17.33 8.30 14.24
N GLU A 221 18.47 8.56 14.88
CA GLU A 221 18.55 9.06 16.27
C GLU A 221 17.68 10.30 16.50
N ARG A 222 17.68 11.24 15.55
CA ARG A 222 16.86 12.45 15.61
C ARG A 222 15.38 12.11 15.49
N LEU A 223 15.01 11.26 14.52
CA LEU A 223 13.63 10.86 14.27
C LEU A 223 13.05 10.10 15.45
N GLU A 224 13.84 9.22 16.06
CA GLU A 224 13.51 8.49 17.26
C GLU A 224 13.22 9.45 18.41
N ALA A 225 14.16 10.34 18.75
CA ALA A 225 13.97 11.33 19.82
C ALA A 225 12.76 12.26 19.58
N GLU A 226 12.58 12.76 18.36
CA GLU A 226 11.40 13.56 18.00
C GLU A 226 10.10 12.75 18.10
N GLY A 227 10.12 11.50 17.67
CA GLY A 227 9.01 10.57 17.76
C GLY A 227 8.64 10.28 19.22
N GLU A 228 9.63 9.99 20.06
CA GLU A 228 9.45 9.74 21.49
C GLU A 228 8.75 10.91 22.17
N MET A 229 9.20 12.13 21.93
CA MET A 229 8.54 13.33 22.48
C MET A 229 7.08 13.46 22.05
N ARG A 230 6.76 13.11 20.80
CA ARG A 230 5.40 13.24 20.26
C ARG A 230 4.45 12.15 20.75
N VAL A 231 4.93 10.92 20.94
CA VAL A 231 4.09 9.75 21.24
C VAL A 231 4.40 9.07 22.58
N ALA A 232 5.06 9.79 23.51
CA ALA A 232 5.47 9.27 24.82
C ALA A 232 4.39 8.45 25.57
N PRO A 233 3.11 8.88 25.66
CA PRO A 233 2.10 8.08 26.35
C PRO A 233 1.82 6.72 25.68
N ALA A 234 1.86 6.68 24.35
CA ALA A 234 1.64 5.45 23.58
C ALA A 234 2.85 4.52 23.68
N LEU A 235 4.07 5.07 23.63
CA LEU A 235 5.31 4.29 23.79
C LEU A 235 5.43 3.67 25.18
N LYS A 236 5.00 4.37 26.23
CA LYS A 236 4.97 3.80 27.58
C LYS A 236 4.10 2.54 27.64
N LYS A 237 2.89 2.61 27.07
CA LYS A 237 1.99 1.45 26.96
C LYS A 237 2.61 0.33 26.12
N LEU A 238 3.26 0.68 25.01
CA LEU A 238 3.95 -0.29 24.16
C LEU A 238 5.03 -1.05 24.94
N ARG A 239 5.91 -0.34 25.66
CA ARG A 239 6.96 -0.93 26.51
C ARG A 239 6.37 -1.83 27.61
N GLU A 240 5.27 -1.42 28.23
CA GLU A 240 4.57 -2.24 29.24
C GLU A 240 3.99 -3.53 28.66
N VAL A 241 3.49 -3.51 27.42
CA VAL A 241 3.01 -4.71 26.73
C VAL A 241 4.18 -5.62 26.34
N ILE A 242 5.26 -5.06 25.77
CA ILE A 242 6.43 -5.85 25.34
C ILE A 242 7.09 -6.57 26.51
N ARG A 243 7.22 -5.91 27.67
CA ARG A 243 7.79 -6.55 28.88
C ARG A 243 6.95 -7.69 29.46
N LYS A 244 5.70 -7.84 29.02
CA LYS A 244 4.80 -8.93 29.45
C LYS A 244 4.79 -10.10 28.46
N LEU A 245 5.44 -9.96 27.30
CA LEU A 245 5.66 -11.01 26.32
C LEU A 245 6.96 -11.75 26.65
#